data_AF-H8FY01-F1
#
_entry.id   AF-H8FY01-F1
#
_cell.length_a   1.000
_cell.length_b   1.000
_cell.length_c   1.000
_cell.angle_alpha   90.00
_cell.angle_beta   90.00
_cell.angle_gamma   90.00
#
_symmetry.space_group_name_H-M   'P 1'
#
loop_
_entity.id
_entity.type
_entity.pdbx_description
1 polymer ?
#
loop_
_entity_poly.entity_id
_entity_poly.type
_entity_poly.pdbx_seq_one_letter_code
_entity_poly.pdbx_strand_id
1 'polypeptide(L)'
;MTELAYNPRYANYARAHGRTPEEQVAQDHLDWPGGSMCGFMLWNREKVGEFGKVNPDAFMAGGLWDHAAYDAWLTAEVDKITATWGEGMDKKPLFASEELEPLTTDGEGV
;
A
#
# COMPACT_ATOMS: atom_id res chain seq x y z
N MET A 1 26.54 6.55 9.17
CA MET A 1 25.07 6.45 9.27
C MET A 1 24.69 5.22 8.47
N THR A 2 24.24 4.15 9.12
CA THR A 2 23.78 2.95 8.41
C THR A 2 22.49 3.29 7.70
N GLU A 3 22.49 3.27 6.35
CA GLU A 3 21.25 3.31 5.56
C GLU A 3 20.33 2.22 6.13
N LEU A 4 19.16 2.62 6.64
CA LEU A 4 18.17 1.67 7.08
C LEU A 4 17.65 0.97 5.82
N ALA A 5 18.05 -0.28 5.63
CA ALA A 5 17.52 -1.10 4.55
C ALA A 5 16.02 -1.33 4.82
N TYR A 6 15.15 -0.67 4.05
CA TYR A 6 13.71 -0.88 4.12
C TYR A 6 13.35 -2.31 3.75
N ASN A 7 12.23 -2.80 4.31
CA ASN A 7 11.63 -4.06 3.86
C ASN A 7 11.32 -3.95 2.35
N PRO A 8 11.75 -4.92 1.50
CA PRO A 8 11.50 -4.88 0.06
C PRO A 8 10.03 -4.71 -0.33
N ARG A 9 9.09 -5.30 0.43
CA ARG A 9 7.65 -5.13 0.20
C ARG A 9 7.19 -3.71 0.52
N TYR A 10 7.77 -3.08 1.53
CA TYR A 10 7.50 -1.68 1.86
C TYR A 10 8.07 -0.74 0.80
N ALA A 11 9.25 -1.05 0.26
CA ALA A 11 9.79 -0.31 -0.88
C ALA A 11 8.88 -0.41 -2.11
N ASN A 12 8.32 -1.60 -2.40
CA ASN A 12 7.32 -1.76 -3.46
C ASN A 12 6.00 -1.01 -3.16
N TYR A 13 5.55 -0.97 -1.90
CA TYR A 13 4.42 -0.14 -1.49
C TYR A 13 4.66 1.34 -1.78
N ALA A 14 5.81 1.89 -1.37
CA ALA A 14 6.17 3.28 -1.64
C ALA A 14 6.25 3.57 -3.15
N ARG A 15 6.91 2.69 -3.92
CA ARG A 15 7.00 2.78 -5.39
C ARG A 15 5.62 2.76 -6.06
N ALA A 16 4.72 1.89 -5.61
CA ALA A 16 3.35 1.81 -6.12
C ALA A 16 2.54 3.10 -5.87
N HIS A 17 2.98 3.95 -4.94
CA HIS A 17 2.39 5.26 -4.65
C HIS A 17 3.22 6.43 -5.21
N GLY A 18 4.28 6.14 -5.98
CA GLY A 18 5.13 7.17 -6.59
C GLY A 18 5.95 7.98 -5.58
N ARG A 19 6.30 7.38 -4.43
CA ARG A 19 7.05 7.98 -3.31
C ARG A 19 8.31 7.17 -3.00
N THR A 20 9.30 7.79 -2.35
CA THR A 20 10.37 7.04 -1.66
C THR A 20 9.84 6.40 -0.37
N PRO A 21 10.52 5.40 0.20
CA PRO A 21 10.13 4.83 1.49
C PRO A 21 10.00 5.86 2.61
N GLU A 22 10.89 6.85 2.67
CA GLU A 22 10.86 7.95 3.65
C GLU A 22 9.61 8.83 3.46
N GLU A 23 9.32 9.22 2.21
CA GLU A 23 8.14 10.00 1.86
C GLU A 23 6.85 9.24 2.18
N GLN A 24 6.82 7.93 1.93
CA GLN A 24 5.67 7.10 2.24
C GLN A 24 5.47 6.95 3.74
N VAL A 25 6.53 6.86 4.54
CA VAL A 25 6.42 6.89 6.01
C VAL A 25 5.80 8.20 6.47
N ALA A 26 6.29 9.33 5.97
CA ALA A 26 5.75 10.64 6.31
C ALA A 26 4.26 10.76 5.93
N GLN A 27 3.87 10.24 4.76
CA GLN A 27 2.47 10.20 4.33
C GLN A 27 1.62 9.29 5.22
N ASP A 28 2.08 8.07 5.52
CA ASP A 28 1.37 7.11 6.36
C ASP A 28 1.10 7.72 7.76
N HIS A 29 1.99 8.54 8.29
CA HIS A 29 1.78 9.26 9.55
C HIS A 29 0.65 10.30 9.50
N LEU A 30 0.40 10.90 8.34
CA LEU A 30 -0.70 11.84 8.13
C LEU A 30 -2.03 11.10 7.93
N ASP A 31 -2.01 10.05 7.11
CA ASP A 31 -3.21 9.28 6.75
C ASP A 31 -3.70 8.40 7.91
N TRP A 32 -2.80 7.95 8.78
CA TRP A 32 -3.07 7.01 9.87
C TRP A 32 -2.50 7.51 11.21
N PRO A 33 -3.05 8.60 11.80
CA PRO A 33 -2.55 9.13 13.06
C PRO A 33 -2.72 8.11 14.19
N GLY A 34 -1.58 7.65 14.74
CA GLY A 34 -1.53 6.61 15.78
C GLY A 34 -1.49 5.16 15.26
N GLY A 35 -1.60 4.94 13.94
CA GLY A 35 -1.51 3.63 13.31
C GLY A 35 -0.20 3.43 12.57
N SER A 36 0.77 2.74 13.18
CA SER A 36 2.03 2.40 12.50
C SER A 36 1.78 1.38 11.37
N MET A 37 2.15 1.74 10.13
CA MET A 37 2.11 0.87 8.94
C MET A 37 0.71 0.38 8.52
N CYS A 38 -0.37 1.03 8.96
CA CYS A 38 -1.74 0.61 8.63
C CYS A 38 -1.95 0.55 7.09
N GLY A 39 -1.57 1.61 6.38
CA GLY A 39 -1.66 1.66 4.92
C GLY A 39 -0.92 0.51 4.23
N PHE A 40 0.32 0.21 4.66
CA PHE A 40 1.08 -0.92 4.15
C PHE A 40 0.38 -2.27 4.38
N MET A 41 -0.17 -2.51 5.57
CA MET A 41 -0.84 -3.79 5.88
C MET A 41 -2.09 -3.99 5.02
N LEU A 42 -2.89 -2.95 4.83
CA LEU A 42 -4.09 -2.99 3.99
C LEU A 42 -3.72 -3.26 2.53
N TRP A 43 -2.76 -2.49 1.99
CA TRP A 43 -2.27 -2.67 0.63
C TRP A 43 -1.68 -4.07 0.40
N ASN A 44 -0.82 -4.53 1.31
CA ASN A 44 -0.18 -5.83 1.16
C ASN A 44 -1.21 -6.98 1.28
N ARG A 45 -2.25 -6.83 2.10
CA ARG A 45 -3.34 -7.81 2.18
C ARG A 45 -4.10 -7.91 0.86
N GLU A 46 -4.39 -6.79 0.22
CA GLU A 46 -5.02 -6.76 -1.09
C GLU A 46 -4.16 -7.45 -2.15
N LYS A 47 -2.85 -7.14 -2.19
CA LYS A 47 -1.90 -7.76 -3.13
C LYS A 47 -1.70 -9.25 -2.92
N VAL A 48 -1.70 -9.74 -1.69
CA VAL A 48 -1.73 -11.19 -1.42
C VAL A 48 -3.02 -11.82 -1.97
N GLY A 49 -4.17 -11.14 -1.83
CA GLY A 49 -5.44 -11.61 -2.37
C GLY A 49 -5.49 -11.63 -3.90
N GLU A 50 -4.88 -10.65 -4.57
CA GLU A 50 -4.68 -10.65 -6.02
C GLU A 50 -3.77 -11.79 -6.46
N PHE A 51 -2.62 -11.96 -5.79
CA PHE A 51 -1.67 -13.01 -6.12
C PHE A 51 -2.28 -14.41 -5.98
N GLY A 52 -3.11 -14.65 -4.96
CA GLY A 52 -3.80 -15.93 -4.78
C GLY A 52 -4.76 -16.30 -5.93
N LYS A 53 -5.23 -15.32 -6.71
CA LYS A 53 -6.02 -15.58 -7.93
C LYS A 53 -5.14 -15.99 -9.11
N VAL A 54 -3.88 -15.55 -9.14
CA VAL A 54 -2.92 -15.80 -10.21
C VAL A 54 -2.14 -17.09 -9.97
N ASN A 55 -1.73 -17.33 -8.72
CA ASN A 55 -0.94 -18.49 -8.31
C ASN A 55 -1.50 -19.08 -7.00
N PRO A 56 -2.58 -19.87 -7.07
CA PRO A 56 -3.18 -20.48 -5.88
C PRO A 56 -2.25 -21.51 -5.21
N ASP A 57 -1.36 -22.14 -5.97
CA ASP A 57 -0.42 -23.16 -5.45
C ASP A 57 0.65 -22.57 -4.53
N ALA A 58 0.85 -21.25 -4.57
CA ALA A 58 1.71 -20.54 -3.62
C ALA A 58 1.12 -20.48 -2.19
N PHE A 59 -0.11 -20.95 -1.99
CA PHE A 59 -0.82 -20.90 -0.72
C PHE A 59 -0.98 -22.29 -0.11
N MET A 60 -0.76 -22.39 1.20
CA MET A 60 -0.95 -23.62 1.97
C MET A 60 -1.67 -23.31 3.27
N ALA A 61 -2.71 -24.10 3.60
CA ALA A 61 -3.52 -23.94 4.82
C ALA A 61 -4.07 -22.51 5.05
N GLY A 62 -4.35 -21.76 3.97
CA GLY A 62 -4.86 -20.39 4.05
C GLY A 62 -3.78 -19.31 4.25
N GLY A 63 -2.51 -19.69 4.26
CA GLY A 63 -1.38 -18.77 4.33
C GLY A 63 -0.55 -18.75 3.04
N LEU A 64 0.13 -17.64 2.78
CA LEU A 64 1.14 -17.55 1.74
C LEU A 64 2.36 -18.38 2.17
N TRP A 65 2.67 -19.44 1.42
CA TRP A 65 3.82 -20.32 1.68
C TRP A 65 5.00 -19.97 0.77
N ASP A 66 4.76 -19.78 -0.52
CA ASP A 66 5.80 -19.38 -1.46
C ASP A 66 5.97 -17.86 -1.48
N HIS A 67 6.71 -17.37 -0.49
CA HIS A 67 7.04 -15.95 -0.37
C HIS A 67 7.89 -15.44 -1.54
N ALA A 68 8.76 -16.28 -2.12
CA ALA A 68 9.64 -15.87 -3.21
C ALA A 68 8.86 -15.64 -4.50
N ALA A 69 7.91 -16.53 -4.82
CA ALA A 69 7.00 -16.34 -5.94
C ALA A 69 6.14 -15.08 -5.77
N TYR A 70 5.66 -14.81 -4.55
CA TYR A 70 4.93 -13.59 -4.25
C TYR A 70 5.79 -12.34 -4.43
N ASP A 71 7.02 -12.31 -3.90
CA ASP A 71 7.90 -11.14 -3.98
C ASP A 71 8.30 -10.82 -5.43
N ALA A 72 8.55 -11.84 -6.23
CA ALA A 72 8.82 -11.70 -7.66
C ALA A 72 7.59 -11.16 -8.42
N TRP A 73 6.41 -11.72 -8.16
CA TRP A 73 5.17 -11.25 -8.75
C TRP A 73 4.85 -9.82 -8.34
N LEU A 74 4.99 -9.48 -7.05
CA LEU A 74 4.70 -8.15 -6.53
C LEU A 74 5.59 -7.09 -7.17
N THR A 75 6.87 -7.39 -7.35
CA THR A 75 7.80 -6.47 -8.02
C THR A 75 7.38 -6.24 -9.47
N ALA A 76 7.08 -7.30 -10.21
CA ALA A 76 6.62 -7.18 -11.60
C ALA A 76 5.28 -6.44 -11.70
N GLU A 77 4.37 -6.62 -10.73
CA GLU A 77 3.09 -5.93 -10.69
C GLU A 77 3.26 -4.44 -10.40
N VAL A 78 4.13 -4.09 -9.45
CA VAL A 78 4.48 -2.69 -9.19
C VAL A 78 5.19 -2.06 -10.38
N ASP A 79 6.04 -2.79 -11.09
CA ASP A 79 6.69 -2.29 -12.31
C ASP A 79 5.65 -1.88 -13.37
N LYS A 80 4.61 -2.68 -13.58
CA LYS A 80 3.50 -2.33 -14.48
C LYS A 80 2.77 -1.08 -14.03
N ILE A 81 2.46 -0.99 -12.73
CA ILE A 81 1.84 0.21 -12.15
C ILE A 81 2.73 1.41 -12.40
N THR A 82 4.02 1.33 -12.08
CA THR A 82 4.99 2.43 -12.27
C THR A 82 5.18 2.84 -13.73
N ALA A 83 4.98 1.93 -14.68
CA ALA A 83 5.00 2.23 -16.11
C ALA A 83 3.80 3.06 -16.57
N THR A 84 2.63 2.95 -15.90
CA THR A 84 1.41 3.70 -16.29
C THR A 84 1.38 5.15 -15.84
N TRP A 85 2.33 5.61 -15.01
CA TRP A 85 2.40 7.02 -14.56
C TRP A 85 2.97 7.97 -15.64
N GLY A 86 3.25 7.44 -16.84
CA GLY A 86 3.93 8.15 -17.93
C GLY A 86 3.13 9.22 -18.68
N GLU A 87 1.84 9.44 -18.42
CA GLU A 87 1.06 10.48 -19.11
C GLU A 87 0.07 11.17 -18.15
N GLY A 88 0.51 12.26 -17.51
CA GLY A 88 -0.38 13.31 -16.98
C GLY A 88 -1.38 12.94 -15.87
N MET A 89 -1.26 11.78 -15.23
CA MET A 89 -2.16 11.38 -14.17
C MET A 89 -1.70 11.95 -12.82
N ASP A 90 -2.55 12.77 -12.20
CA ASP A 90 -2.34 13.31 -10.87
C ASP A 90 -2.02 12.16 -9.90
N LYS A 91 -0.99 12.31 -9.07
CA LYS A 91 -0.50 11.27 -8.16
C LYS A 91 -1.47 11.03 -6.99
N LYS A 92 -2.71 10.66 -7.30
CA LYS A 92 -3.76 10.45 -6.32
C LYS A 92 -3.53 9.08 -5.68
N PRO A 93 -3.34 8.98 -4.36
CA PRO A 93 -3.23 7.68 -3.72
C PRO A 93 -4.50 6.88 -3.98
N LEU A 94 -4.36 5.56 -4.17
CA LEU A 94 -5.47 4.61 -4.28
C LEU A 94 -6.46 4.70 -3.09
N PHE A 95 -5.99 5.28 -1.98
CA PHE A 95 -6.75 5.53 -0.75
C PHE A 95 -6.77 7.02 -0.36
N ALA A 96 -6.72 7.96 -1.30
CA ALA A 96 -7.17 9.32 -0.99
C ALA A 96 -8.63 9.19 -0.55
N SER A 97 -8.88 9.29 0.75
CA SER A 97 -10.23 9.39 1.30
C SER A 97 -10.97 10.42 0.44
N GLU A 98 -11.97 9.95 -0.32
CA GLU A 98 -13.10 10.80 -0.65
C GLU A 98 -13.48 11.48 0.65
N GLU A 99 -13.52 12.81 0.59
CA GLU A 99 -13.80 13.74 1.66
C GLU A 99 -14.67 13.08 2.73
N LEU A 100 -14.05 12.71 3.86
CA LEU A 100 -14.81 12.53 5.08
C LEU A 100 -15.34 13.92 5.38
N GLU A 101 -16.56 14.20 4.89
CA GLU A 101 -17.27 15.40 5.24
C GLU A 101 -17.20 15.53 6.76
N PRO A 102 -16.82 16.71 7.28
CA PRO A 102 -16.75 16.91 8.71
C PRO A 102 -18.11 16.51 9.27
N LEU A 103 -18.11 15.53 10.17
CA LEU A 103 -19.31 15.12 10.89
C LEU A 103 -19.83 16.39 11.59
N THR A 104 -20.81 17.06 10.99
CA THR A 104 -21.36 18.26 11.58
C THR A 104 -22.03 17.79 12.86
N THR A 105 -21.46 18.16 14.01
CA THR A 105 -22.10 17.98 15.30
C THR A 105 -23.17 19.06 15.42
N ASP A 106 -24.19 18.98 14.57
CA ASP A 106 -25.37 19.82 14.64
C ASP A 106 -26.37 19.10 15.54
N GLY A 107 -26.27 19.40 16.83
CA GLY A 107 -27.13 18.86 17.86
C GLY A 107 -27.10 19.71 19.11
N GLU A 108 -27.39 21.01 18.95
CA GLU A 108 -27.80 21.89 20.03
C GLU A 108 -29.01 21.32 20.80
N GLY A 109 -29.04 21.52 22.14
CA GLY A 109 -30.23 21.67 22.99
C GLY A 109 -31.23 20.50 23.03
N VAL A 110 -31.63 19.93 24.17
CA VAL A 110 -32.05 20.50 25.46
C VAL A 110 -31.96 19.39 26.51
#